data_AF-A0A8K0WRT1-F1
#
_entry.id   AF-A0A8K0WRT1-F1
#
_cell.length_a   1.000
_cell.length_b   1.000
_cell.length_c   1.000
_cell.angle_alpha   90.00
_cell.angle_beta   90.00
_cell.angle_gamma   90.00
#
_symmetry.space_group_name_H-M   'P 1'
#
loop_
_entity.id
_entity.type
_entity.pdbx_description
1 polymer ?
#
loop_
_entity_poly.entity_id
_entity_poly.type
_entity_poly.pdbx_seq_one_letter_code
_entity_poly.pdbx_strand_id
1 'polypeptide(L)'
;MASSDTFDSILTPSDARDLNRRGLAFKGDNGTMRLHKRRLNAYSDQEYSHIPLDVDPGTPSADSAFSVIPERLISHATLEYIGFNPRTADALWDRWTNWPEGTPHRETDPDGGGLQMTFVDFALGHIDSVTDTFDEDDHQWVICMDACGISQQVQTAILDPHFKYLRQSESCLHWIKDTIEMRYEGLHAMQSASINSLLHLIQAPR
;
A
#
# COMPACT_ATOMS: atom_id res chain seq x y z
N MET A 1 -0.35 -1.06 -28.83
CA MET A 1 0.49 -0.78 -27.65
C MET A 1 -0.46 -0.46 -26.52
N ALA A 2 -0.60 -1.34 -25.52
CA ALA A 2 -1.33 -0.98 -24.31
C ALA A 2 -0.54 0.14 -23.64
N SER A 3 -1.18 1.28 -23.40
CA SER A 3 -0.55 2.41 -22.69
C SER A 3 0.01 1.91 -21.36
N SER A 4 1.22 2.34 -20.98
CA SER A 4 1.86 1.91 -19.73
C SER A 4 0.99 2.19 -18.49
N ASP A 5 0.05 3.15 -18.59
CA ASP A 5 -1.01 3.43 -17.61
C ASP A 5 -1.83 2.21 -17.15
N THR A 6 -1.90 1.14 -17.95
CA THR A 6 -2.74 -0.02 -17.62
C THR A 6 -2.11 -0.96 -16.58
N PHE A 7 -0.77 -0.99 -16.47
CA PHE A 7 -0.06 -1.93 -15.59
C PHE A 7 0.33 -1.33 -14.24
N ASP A 8 0.23 -0.01 -14.08
CA ASP A 8 0.53 0.65 -12.80
C ASP A 8 -0.71 0.79 -11.90
N SER A 9 -1.91 0.62 -12.46
CA SER A 9 -3.17 0.78 -11.70
C SER A 9 -3.43 -0.43 -10.79
N ILE A 10 -3.90 -0.20 -9.56
CA ILE A 10 -4.25 -1.29 -8.63
C ILE A 10 -5.47 -2.08 -9.12
N LEU A 11 -6.44 -1.41 -9.73
CA LEU A 11 -7.57 -2.07 -10.38
C LEU A 11 -7.50 -1.83 -11.89
N THR A 12 -7.75 -2.88 -12.68
CA THR A 12 -7.90 -2.70 -14.13
C THR A 12 -9.11 -1.79 -14.40
N PRO A 13 -9.11 -1.03 -15.52
CA PRO A 13 -10.24 -0.16 -15.85
C PRO A 13 -11.59 -0.89 -15.98
N SER A 14 -11.58 -2.19 -16.25
CA SER A 14 -12.80 -3.00 -16.28
C SER A 14 -13.33 -3.29 -14.88
N ASP A 15 -12.46 -3.78 -13.99
CA ASP A 15 -12.85 -4.13 -12.62
C ASP A 15 -13.22 -2.89 -11.80
N ALA A 16 -12.46 -1.80 -11.96
CA ALA A 16 -12.80 -0.53 -11.33
C ALA A 16 -14.22 -0.07 -11.69
N ARG A 17 -14.63 -0.23 -12.98
CA ARG A 17 -15.99 0.11 -13.43
C ARG A 17 -17.05 -0.85 -12.91
N ASP A 18 -16.78 -2.14 -12.85
CA ASP A 18 -17.72 -3.13 -12.28
C ASP A 18 -17.97 -2.86 -10.80
N LEU A 19 -16.89 -2.72 -10.03
CA LEU A 19 -16.96 -2.45 -8.59
C LEU A 19 -17.66 -1.13 -8.30
N ASN A 20 -17.37 -0.08 -9.08
CA ASN A 20 -18.06 1.20 -8.94
C ASN A 20 -19.55 1.10 -9.25
N ARG A 21 -19.94 0.39 -10.32
CA ARG A 21 -21.36 0.17 -10.65
C ARG A 21 -22.11 -0.57 -9.54
N ARG A 22 -21.41 -1.43 -8.81
CA ARG A 22 -21.96 -2.21 -7.68
C ARG A 22 -21.92 -1.45 -6.35
N GLY A 23 -21.42 -0.22 -6.32
CA GLY A 23 -21.24 0.56 -5.09
C GLY A 23 -20.13 0.03 -4.18
N LEU A 24 -19.21 -0.77 -4.72
CA LEU A 24 -18.12 -1.42 -3.97
C LEU A 24 -16.78 -0.72 -4.12
N ALA A 25 -16.68 0.27 -5.00
CA ALA A 25 -15.50 1.12 -5.15
C ALA A 25 -15.89 2.55 -5.50
N PHE A 26 -15.19 3.53 -4.92
CA PHE A 26 -15.39 4.95 -5.18
C PHE A 26 -14.05 5.66 -5.35
N LYS A 27 -14.02 6.66 -6.22
CA LYS A 27 -12.84 7.52 -6.36
C LYS A 27 -12.65 8.33 -5.06
N GLY A 28 -11.42 8.36 -4.57
CA GLY A 28 -11.01 9.16 -3.44
C GLY A 28 -10.27 10.43 -3.88
N ASP A 29 -9.68 11.11 -2.91
CA ASP A 29 -8.83 12.28 -3.15
C ASP A 29 -7.36 11.87 -3.31
N ASN A 30 -6.55 12.75 -3.89
CA ASN A 30 -5.08 12.63 -3.93
C ASN A 30 -4.54 11.29 -4.46
N GLY A 31 -5.18 10.73 -5.49
CA GLY A 31 -4.74 9.47 -6.09
C GLY A 31 -5.07 8.23 -5.27
N THR A 32 -6.08 8.31 -4.40
CA THR A 32 -6.63 7.17 -3.66
C THR A 32 -8.02 6.76 -4.18
N MET A 33 -8.46 5.57 -3.77
CA MET A 33 -9.83 5.09 -3.93
C MET A 33 -10.31 4.42 -2.65
N ARG A 34 -11.63 4.43 -2.42
CA ARG A 34 -12.28 3.62 -1.39
C ARG A 34 -12.70 2.30 -2.00
N LEU A 35 -12.23 1.19 -1.44
CA LEU A 35 -12.59 -0.17 -1.85
C LEU A 35 -13.27 -0.88 -0.69
N HIS A 36 -14.38 -1.56 -0.97
CA HIS A 36 -15.11 -2.32 0.03
C HIS A 36 -14.20 -3.43 0.60
N LYS A 37 -14.15 -3.58 1.93
CA LYS A 37 -13.20 -4.48 2.60
C LYS A 37 -13.27 -5.91 2.09
N ARG A 38 -14.48 -6.42 1.82
CA ARG A 38 -14.72 -7.74 1.18
C ARG A 38 -14.07 -7.94 -0.21
N ARG A 39 -13.48 -6.91 -0.81
CA ARG A 39 -12.86 -6.94 -2.14
C ARG A 39 -11.35 -6.64 -2.12
N LEU A 40 -10.74 -6.57 -0.94
CA LEU A 40 -9.31 -6.27 -0.79
C LEU A 40 -8.40 -7.43 -1.23
N ASN A 41 -8.73 -8.68 -0.92
CA ASN A 41 -7.94 -9.82 -1.35
C ASN A 41 -8.81 -11.08 -1.47
N ALA A 42 -8.18 -12.20 -1.84
CA ALA A 42 -8.85 -13.47 -2.10
C ALA A 42 -9.65 -14.01 -0.89
N TYR A 43 -9.26 -13.65 0.34
CA TYR A 43 -9.89 -14.11 1.57
C TYR A 43 -10.84 -13.07 2.18
N SER A 44 -10.78 -11.82 1.72
CA SER A 44 -11.52 -10.73 2.35
C SER A 44 -13.03 -10.90 2.31
N ASP A 45 -13.60 -11.57 1.30
CA ASP A 45 -15.06 -11.80 1.25
C ASP A 45 -15.53 -12.68 2.42
N GLN A 46 -14.70 -13.64 2.83
CA GLN A 46 -14.95 -14.52 3.96
C GLN A 46 -14.67 -13.80 5.29
N GLU A 47 -13.51 -13.16 5.41
CA GLU A 47 -13.07 -12.44 6.61
C GLU A 47 -14.08 -11.33 7.00
N TYR A 48 -14.50 -10.55 6.02
CA TYR A 48 -15.44 -9.45 6.19
C TYR A 48 -16.88 -9.83 5.82
N SER A 49 -17.23 -11.12 5.88
CA SER A 49 -18.58 -11.62 5.55
C SER A 49 -19.69 -10.99 6.40
N HIS A 50 -19.35 -10.51 7.60
CA HIS A 50 -20.22 -9.77 8.51
C HIS A 50 -20.56 -8.35 8.03
N ILE A 51 -19.85 -7.81 7.03
CA ILE A 51 -20.10 -6.50 6.43
C ILE A 51 -21.05 -6.67 5.23
N PRO A 52 -22.24 -6.02 5.23
CA PRO A 52 -23.15 -6.03 4.08
C PRO A 52 -22.49 -5.43 2.83
N LEU A 53 -22.87 -5.88 1.63
CA LEU A 53 -22.34 -5.35 0.37
C LEU A 53 -23.08 -4.09 -0.12
N ASP A 54 -24.23 -3.78 0.46
CA ASP A 54 -25.14 -2.70 0.10
C ASP A 54 -25.05 -1.51 1.08
N VAL A 55 -23.87 -1.30 1.68
CA VAL A 55 -23.62 -0.17 2.58
C VAL A 55 -23.67 1.14 1.78
N ASP A 56 -24.56 2.04 2.19
CA ASP A 56 -24.66 3.38 1.62
C ASP A 56 -23.38 4.18 1.98
N PRO A 57 -22.60 4.64 0.97
CA PRO A 57 -21.36 5.39 1.18
C PRO A 57 -21.56 6.74 1.89
N GLY A 58 -22.78 7.27 1.93
CA GLY A 58 -23.12 8.50 2.67
C GLY A 58 -23.35 8.29 4.18
N THR A 59 -23.27 7.05 4.67
CA THR A 59 -23.54 6.73 6.08
C THR A 59 -22.25 6.53 6.89
N PRO A 60 -22.28 6.72 8.22
CA PRO A 60 -21.14 6.43 9.08
C PRO A 60 -20.66 4.97 8.99
N SER A 61 -21.55 4.03 8.64
CA SER A 61 -21.20 2.62 8.42
C SER A 61 -20.26 2.42 7.22
N ALA A 62 -20.15 3.39 6.31
CA ALA A 62 -19.20 3.34 5.20
C ALA A 62 -17.73 3.40 5.67
N ASP A 63 -17.44 4.02 6.82
CA ASP A 63 -16.07 4.11 7.32
C ASP A 63 -15.56 2.77 7.86
N SER A 64 -16.46 1.91 8.36
CA SER A 64 -16.12 0.55 8.75
C SER A 64 -16.15 -0.44 7.59
N ALA A 65 -16.92 -0.18 6.53
CA ALA A 65 -17.10 -1.07 5.38
C ALA A 65 -16.03 -0.92 4.29
N PHE A 66 -15.41 0.25 4.16
CA PHE A 66 -14.45 0.56 3.11
C PHE A 66 -13.03 0.79 3.66
N SER A 67 -12.03 0.49 2.84
CA SER A 67 -10.64 0.85 3.05
C SER A 67 -10.20 1.84 1.98
N VAL A 68 -9.36 2.80 2.36
CA VAL A 68 -8.70 3.70 1.42
C VAL A 68 -7.42 3.03 0.93
N ILE A 69 -7.26 2.91 -0.38
CA ILE A 69 -6.08 2.34 -1.04
C ILE A 69 -5.59 3.28 -2.15
N PRO A 70 -4.32 3.22 -2.57
CA PRO A 70 -3.84 3.97 -3.73
C PRO A 70 -4.52 3.55 -5.04
N GLU A 71 -4.66 4.47 -6.00
CA GLU A 71 -5.11 4.14 -7.36
C GLU A 71 -4.03 3.44 -8.18
N ARG A 72 -2.77 3.77 -7.90
CA ARG A 72 -1.59 3.25 -8.61
C ARG A 72 -0.60 2.65 -7.61
N LEU A 73 0.06 1.58 -8.02
CA LEU A 73 1.05 0.88 -7.21
C LEU A 73 2.26 1.77 -6.89
N ILE A 74 2.78 2.50 -7.87
CA ILE A 74 3.87 3.46 -7.69
C ILE A 74 3.28 4.86 -7.68
N SER A 75 3.11 5.43 -6.50
CA SER A 75 2.54 6.75 -6.32
C SER A 75 2.90 7.36 -4.96
N HIS A 76 2.72 8.67 -4.83
CA HIS A 76 2.78 9.34 -3.53
C HIS A 76 1.80 8.73 -2.52
N ALA A 77 0.56 8.47 -2.94
CA ALA A 77 -0.46 7.82 -2.11
C ALA A 77 -0.03 6.44 -1.60
N THR A 78 0.79 5.71 -2.37
CA THR A 78 1.37 4.44 -1.91
C THR A 78 2.31 4.63 -0.74
N LEU A 79 3.16 5.67 -0.73
CA LEU A 79 4.09 5.95 0.37
C LEU A 79 3.34 6.20 1.67
N GLU A 80 2.24 6.95 1.63
CA GLU A 80 1.37 7.12 2.80
C GLU A 80 0.69 5.81 3.20
N TYR A 81 0.17 5.05 2.23
CA TYR A 81 -0.52 3.79 2.49
C TYR A 81 0.37 2.73 3.16
N ILE A 82 1.62 2.60 2.71
CA ILE A 82 2.58 1.63 3.27
C ILE A 82 3.10 2.05 4.65
N GLY A 83 2.91 3.32 5.06
CA GLY A 83 3.00 3.71 6.46
C GLY A 83 3.75 5.00 6.76
N PHE A 84 4.32 5.68 5.76
CA PHE A 84 4.99 6.95 5.99
C PHE A 84 3.99 8.06 6.34
N ASN A 85 4.42 9.00 7.16
CA ASN A 85 3.65 10.22 7.37
C ASN A 85 3.69 11.12 6.10
N PRO A 86 2.74 12.06 5.93
CA PRO A 86 2.66 12.88 4.72
C PRO A 86 3.95 13.63 4.39
N ARG A 87 4.65 14.17 5.39
CA ARG A 87 5.91 14.91 5.19
C ARG A 87 7.00 14.01 4.61
N THR A 88 7.13 12.80 5.14
CA THR A 88 8.13 11.84 4.66
C THR A 88 7.73 11.27 3.30
N ALA A 89 6.44 11.04 3.06
CA ALA A 89 5.92 10.66 1.75
C ALA A 89 6.20 11.73 0.68
N ASP A 90 6.00 13.02 0.98
CA ASP A 90 6.35 14.13 0.10
C ASP A 90 7.85 14.09 -0.28
N ALA A 91 8.73 14.01 0.73
CA ALA A 91 10.17 14.00 0.50
C ALA A 91 10.66 12.76 -0.26
N LEU A 92 10.05 11.59 -0.02
CA LEU A 92 10.34 10.36 -0.76
C LEU A 92 9.86 10.46 -2.20
N TRP A 93 8.65 10.97 -2.43
CA TRP A 93 8.08 11.13 -3.75
C TRP A 93 8.85 12.14 -4.59
N ASP A 94 9.27 13.27 -4.00
CA ASP A 94 10.11 14.26 -4.66
C ASP A 94 11.44 13.64 -5.11
N ARG A 95 12.07 12.81 -4.27
CA ARG A 95 13.31 12.09 -4.64
C ARG A 95 13.08 11.03 -5.72
N TRP A 96 11.99 10.28 -5.64
CA TRP A 96 11.65 9.25 -6.62
C TRP A 96 11.35 9.86 -8.00
N THR A 97 10.61 10.97 -8.03
CA THR A 97 10.23 11.63 -9.29
C THR A 97 11.38 12.41 -9.92
N ASN A 98 12.25 13.03 -9.11
CA ASN A 98 13.47 13.71 -9.54
C ASN A 98 14.70 12.80 -9.45
N TRP A 99 14.55 11.56 -9.92
CA TRP A 99 15.63 10.57 -9.89
C TRP A 99 16.83 11.04 -10.72
N PRO A 100 18.07 10.94 -10.20
CA PRO A 100 19.24 11.36 -10.96
C PRO A 100 19.45 10.49 -12.19
N GLU A 101 20.00 11.08 -13.25
CA GLU A 101 20.47 10.32 -14.40
C GLU A 101 21.62 9.40 -14.00
N GLY A 102 21.60 8.15 -14.47
CA GLY A 102 22.64 7.15 -14.20
C GLY A 102 22.09 5.87 -13.59
N THR A 103 22.97 5.10 -12.95
CA THR A 103 22.61 3.85 -12.25
C THR A 103 22.61 4.05 -10.74
N PRO A 104 21.69 3.38 -10.00
CA PRO A 104 20.66 2.47 -10.51
C PRO A 104 19.49 3.21 -11.19
N HIS A 105 18.81 2.55 -12.13
CA HIS A 105 17.58 3.03 -12.78
C HIS A 105 16.36 2.69 -11.93
N ARG A 106 15.26 3.43 -12.05
CA ARG A 106 14.00 3.07 -11.39
C ARG A 106 13.34 1.90 -12.10
N GLU A 107 12.46 1.20 -11.39
CA GLU A 107 11.67 0.13 -11.99
C GLU A 107 10.71 0.57 -13.09
N THR A 108 10.39 1.87 -13.15
CA THR A 108 9.54 2.50 -14.16
C THR A 108 10.32 3.05 -15.35
N ASP A 109 11.66 3.09 -15.28
CA ASP A 109 12.48 3.56 -16.39
C ASP A 109 12.60 2.46 -17.47
N PRO A 110 12.81 2.83 -18.76
CA PRO A 110 13.00 1.86 -19.82
C PRO A 110 14.16 0.90 -19.51
N ASP A 111 13.99 -0.39 -19.80
CA ASP A 111 15.02 -1.40 -19.55
C ASP A 111 16.30 -1.09 -20.34
N GLY A 112 17.36 -0.73 -19.62
CA GLY A 112 18.69 -0.41 -20.14
C GLY A 112 19.77 -1.43 -19.78
N GLY A 113 19.41 -2.55 -19.14
CA GLY A 113 20.37 -3.61 -18.75
C GLY A 113 21.31 -3.25 -17.58
N GLY A 114 20.89 -2.38 -16.65
CA GLY A 114 21.64 -1.96 -15.46
C GLY A 114 21.03 -2.41 -14.12
N LEU A 115 21.64 -1.98 -13.00
CA LEU A 115 21.02 -2.15 -11.68
C LEU A 115 19.70 -1.38 -11.64
N GLN A 116 18.63 -2.04 -11.19
CA GLN A 116 17.30 -1.48 -11.06
C GLN A 116 16.95 -1.32 -9.58
N MET A 117 16.39 -0.18 -9.22
CA MET A 117 15.86 0.14 -7.90
C MET A 117 14.34 -0.02 -7.96
N THR A 118 13.80 -0.94 -7.17
CA THR A 118 12.35 -1.08 -7.02
C THR A 118 11.81 0.04 -6.13
N PHE A 119 10.52 0.36 -6.25
CA PHE A 119 9.90 1.40 -5.44
C PHE A 119 9.90 1.03 -3.95
N VAL A 120 9.70 -0.25 -3.63
CA VAL A 120 9.72 -0.74 -2.26
C VAL A 120 11.14 -0.75 -1.69
N ASP A 121 12.15 -1.19 -2.45
CA ASP A 121 13.55 -1.14 -1.99
C ASP A 121 14.02 0.30 -1.75
N PHE A 122 13.60 1.24 -2.60
CA PHE A 122 13.85 2.67 -2.39
C PHE A 122 13.21 3.18 -1.09
N ALA A 123 11.96 2.82 -0.84
CA ALA A 123 11.24 3.19 0.37
C ALA A 123 11.88 2.57 1.62
N LEU A 124 12.27 1.30 1.57
CA LEU A 124 12.94 0.61 2.67
C LEU A 124 14.35 1.18 2.92
N GLY A 125 15.11 1.48 1.87
CA GLY A 125 16.44 2.08 2.00
C GLY A 125 16.44 3.45 2.71
N HIS A 126 15.29 4.13 2.77
CA HIS A 126 15.17 5.36 3.57
C HIS A 126 15.39 5.12 5.06
N ILE A 127 14.91 4.00 5.60
CA ILE A 127 14.93 3.72 7.04
C ILE A 127 16.26 3.14 7.52
N ASP A 128 17.11 2.66 6.62
CA ASP A 128 18.40 2.02 6.95
C ASP A 128 19.40 2.96 7.65
N SER A 129 19.17 4.27 7.56
CA SER A 129 20.04 5.28 8.19
C SER A 129 19.65 5.61 9.64
N VAL A 130 18.53 5.08 10.13
CA VAL A 130 17.99 5.38 11.47
C VAL A 130 18.60 4.44 12.52
N THR A 131 18.79 4.95 13.74
CA THR A 131 19.23 4.12 14.87
C THR A 131 18.09 3.23 15.33
N ASP A 132 18.30 1.92 15.23
CA ASP A 132 17.32 0.90 15.64
C ASP A 132 17.17 0.81 17.16
N THR A 133 16.06 0.23 17.60
CA THR A 133 15.81 -0.12 19.00
C THR A 133 15.15 -1.49 19.13
N PHE A 134 15.52 -2.20 20.20
CA PHE A 134 14.88 -3.45 20.65
C PHE A 134 14.42 -3.27 22.12
N ASP A 135 14.20 -2.03 22.55
CA ASP A 135 13.91 -1.74 23.96
C ASP A 135 12.50 -2.25 24.37
N GLU A 136 12.28 -2.47 25.65
CA GLU A 136 10.96 -2.80 26.20
C GLU A 136 10.09 -1.55 26.38
N ASP A 137 10.72 -0.37 26.43
CA ASP A 137 10.09 0.94 26.57
C ASP A 137 9.52 1.45 25.25
N ASP A 138 8.19 1.55 25.18
CA ASP A 138 7.44 2.06 24.03
C ASP A 138 7.91 3.46 23.61
N HIS A 139 8.43 4.28 24.52
CA HIS A 139 8.94 5.60 24.17
C HIS A 139 10.16 5.53 23.23
N GLN A 140 11.04 4.52 23.38
CA GLN A 140 12.17 4.33 22.47
C GLN A 140 11.70 3.93 21.07
N TRP A 141 10.64 3.13 20.99
CA TRP A 141 10.02 2.75 19.73
C TRP A 141 9.42 3.95 19.01
N VAL A 142 8.70 4.82 19.74
CA VAL A 142 8.17 6.07 19.18
C VAL A 142 9.29 6.93 18.60
N ILE A 143 10.40 7.11 19.34
CA ILE A 143 11.56 7.87 18.84
C ILE A 143 12.11 7.26 17.53
N CYS A 144 12.27 5.93 17.49
CA CYS A 144 12.76 5.23 16.31
C CYS A 144 11.81 5.40 15.10
N MET A 145 10.51 5.21 15.31
CA MET A 145 9.49 5.35 14.26
C MET A 145 9.34 6.79 13.78
N ASP A 146 9.44 7.78 14.67
CA ASP A 146 9.45 9.20 14.32
C ASP A 146 10.68 9.56 13.47
N ALA A 147 11.85 9.03 13.82
CA ALA A 147 13.07 9.23 13.04
C ALA A 147 13.00 8.57 11.65
N CYS A 148 12.25 7.47 11.51
CA CYS A 148 11.93 6.84 10.23
C CYS A 148 10.83 7.58 9.45
N GLY A 149 10.13 8.53 10.07
CA GLY A 149 9.02 9.24 9.44
C GLY A 149 7.74 8.41 9.31
N ILE A 150 7.49 7.48 10.23
CA ILE A 150 6.31 6.61 10.23
C ILE A 150 5.09 7.35 10.78
N SER A 151 3.93 7.13 10.17
CA SER A 151 2.65 7.75 10.55
C SER A 151 2.16 7.28 11.92
N GLN A 152 1.46 8.16 12.66
CA GLN A 152 0.91 7.84 13.98
C GLN A 152 -0.01 6.62 13.96
N GLN A 153 -0.76 6.41 12.87
CA GLN A 153 -1.63 5.25 12.72
C GLN A 153 -0.83 3.94 12.74
N VAL A 154 0.27 3.88 11.99
CA VAL A 154 1.15 2.70 11.96
C VAL A 154 1.88 2.53 13.29
N GLN A 155 2.36 3.63 13.89
CA GLN A 155 2.96 3.57 15.23
C GLN A 155 2.00 2.97 16.26
N THR A 156 0.74 3.39 16.24
CA THR A 156 -0.30 2.90 17.16
C THR A 156 -0.58 1.41 16.92
N ALA A 157 -0.57 0.95 15.67
CA ALA A 157 -0.78 -0.46 15.33
C ALA A 157 0.40 -1.33 15.79
N ILE A 158 1.63 -0.86 15.61
CA ILE A 158 2.84 -1.57 16.06
C ILE A 158 2.88 -1.65 17.59
N LEU A 159 2.53 -0.56 18.28
CA LEU A 159 2.54 -0.46 19.75
C LEU A 159 1.30 -1.05 20.43
N ASP A 160 0.38 -1.66 19.69
CA ASP A 160 -0.83 -2.24 20.29
C ASP A 160 -0.44 -3.25 21.39
N PRO A 161 -0.86 -3.05 22.66
CA PRO A 161 -0.51 -3.93 23.76
C PRO A 161 -0.91 -5.38 23.53
N HIS A 162 -1.95 -5.65 22.73
CA HIS A 162 -2.39 -6.99 22.38
C HIS A 162 -1.31 -7.77 21.61
N PHE A 163 -0.53 -7.08 20.78
CA PHE A 163 0.55 -7.65 19.98
C PHE A 163 1.93 -7.43 20.59
N LYS A 164 2.03 -7.01 21.86
CA LYS A 164 3.32 -6.77 22.53
C LYS A 164 4.28 -7.96 22.43
N TYR A 165 3.78 -9.19 22.59
CA TYR A 165 4.60 -10.39 22.48
C TYR A 165 5.22 -10.57 21.09
N LEU A 166 4.51 -10.16 20.03
CA LEU A 166 4.98 -10.21 18.65
C LEU A 166 5.99 -9.08 18.45
N ARG A 167 5.63 -7.85 18.84
CA ARG A 167 6.53 -6.70 18.78
C ARG A 167 7.89 -6.99 19.43
N GLN A 168 7.92 -7.75 20.52
CA GLN A 168 9.15 -8.11 21.23
C GLN A 168 9.99 -9.23 20.61
N SER A 169 9.52 -9.87 19.52
CA SER A 169 10.33 -10.91 18.88
C SER A 169 11.40 -10.36 17.95
N GLU A 170 11.27 -9.10 17.50
CA GLU A 170 12.17 -8.45 16.54
C GLU A 170 12.32 -6.94 16.82
N SER A 171 13.27 -6.28 16.17
CA SER A 171 13.56 -4.86 16.40
C SER A 171 12.52 -3.91 15.82
N CYS A 172 12.58 -2.64 16.21
CA CYS A 172 11.70 -1.62 15.70
C CYS A 172 11.85 -1.43 14.18
N LEU A 173 13.09 -1.34 13.67
CA LEU A 173 13.30 -1.27 12.22
C LEU A 173 12.81 -2.53 11.49
N HIS A 174 12.96 -3.71 12.10
CA HIS A 174 12.42 -4.94 11.53
C HIS A 174 10.90 -4.82 11.34
N TRP A 175 10.14 -4.46 12.37
CA TRP A 175 8.68 -4.35 12.26
C TRP A 175 8.21 -3.24 11.35
N ILE A 176 8.95 -2.12 11.26
CA ILE A 176 8.67 -1.06 10.29
C ILE A 176 8.81 -1.61 8.87
N LYS A 177 9.92 -2.31 8.58
CA LYS A 177 10.18 -2.91 7.26
C LYS A 177 9.13 -3.94 6.89
N ASP A 178 8.88 -4.88 7.79
CA ASP A 178 7.89 -5.95 7.61
C ASP A 178 6.50 -5.36 7.37
N THR A 179 6.10 -4.33 8.13
CA THR A 179 4.82 -3.63 7.91
C THR A 179 4.74 -2.97 6.53
N ILE A 180 5.81 -2.30 6.09
CA ILE A 180 5.87 -1.64 4.77
C ILE A 180 5.78 -2.69 3.65
N GLU A 181 6.58 -3.75 3.74
CA GLU A 181 6.62 -4.85 2.78
C GLU A 181 5.26 -5.54 2.68
N MET A 182 4.68 -5.98 3.81
CA MET A 182 3.37 -6.62 3.84
C MET A 182 2.27 -5.75 3.24
N ARG A 183 2.28 -4.43 3.52
CA ARG A 183 1.29 -3.50 2.95
C ARG A 183 1.47 -3.35 1.45
N TYR A 184 2.70 -3.26 0.97
CA TYR A 184 3.01 -3.15 -0.45
C TYR A 184 2.66 -4.45 -1.21
N GLU A 185 2.99 -5.60 -0.64
CA GLU A 185 2.58 -6.93 -1.16
C GLU A 185 1.05 -7.06 -1.23
N GLY A 186 0.33 -6.53 -0.25
CA GLY A 186 -1.12 -6.47 -0.27
C GLY A 186 -1.68 -5.72 -1.50
N LEU A 187 -1.04 -4.62 -1.90
CA LEU A 187 -1.40 -3.87 -3.11
C LEU A 187 -1.06 -4.66 -4.39
N HIS A 188 0.10 -5.33 -4.43
CA HIS A 188 0.47 -6.23 -5.53
C HIS A 188 -0.53 -7.38 -5.68
N ALA A 189 -0.99 -7.96 -4.58
CA ALA A 189 -1.99 -9.03 -4.60
C ALA A 189 -3.33 -8.53 -5.14
N MET A 190 -3.77 -7.32 -4.77
CA MET A 190 -4.95 -6.66 -5.34
C MET A 190 -4.83 -6.50 -6.86
N GLN A 191 -3.70 -5.94 -7.30
CA GLN A 191 -3.43 -5.73 -8.71
C GLN A 191 -3.41 -7.03 -9.51
N SER A 192 -2.69 -8.04 -9.00
CA SER A 192 -2.61 -9.36 -9.62
C SER A 192 -3.99 -10.00 -9.74
N ALA A 193 -4.83 -9.92 -8.70
CA ALA A 193 -6.19 -10.44 -8.73
C ALA A 193 -7.06 -9.73 -9.78
N SER A 194 -6.90 -8.41 -9.92
CA SER A 194 -7.64 -7.65 -10.92
C SER A 194 -7.20 -7.96 -12.35
N ILE A 195 -5.89 -8.07 -12.58
CA ILE A 195 -5.33 -8.46 -13.89
C ILE A 195 -5.77 -9.87 -14.28
N ASN A 196 -5.71 -10.83 -13.36
CA ASN A 196 -6.13 -12.20 -13.61
C ASN A 196 -7.62 -12.29 -13.94
N SER A 197 -8.47 -11.52 -13.26
CA SER A 197 -9.90 -11.43 -13.56
C SER A 197 -10.14 -10.93 -14.99
N LEU A 198 -9.39 -9.91 -15.43
CA LEU A 198 -9.44 -9.42 -16.80
C LEU A 198 -8.98 -10.48 -17.82
N LEU A 199 -7.89 -11.19 -17.55
CA LEU A 199 -7.37 -12.24 -18.44
C LEU A 199 -8.39 -13.38 -18.63
N HIS A 200 -9.06 -13.81 -17.55
CA HIS A 200 -10.13 -14.80 -17.63
C HIS A 200 -11.32 -14.33 -18.48
N LEU A 201 -11.71 -13.06 -18.37
CA LEU A 201 -12.77 -12.49 -19.20
C LEU A 201 -12.41 -12.45 -20.69
N ILE A 202 -11.15 -12.18 -21.01
CA ILE A 202 -10.66 -12.13 -22.40
C ILE A 202 -10.58 -13.56 -23.01
N GLN A 203 -10.25 -14.56 -22.19
CA GLN A 203 -10.06 -15.94 -22.64
C GLN A 203 -11.33 -16.80 -22.61
N ALA A 204 -12.42 -16.31 -22.02
CA ALA A 204 -13.70 -17.03 -22.00
C ALA A 204 -14.28 -17.18 -23.42
N PRO A 205 -14.63 -18.40 -23.87
CA PRO A 205 -15.28 -18.59 -25.16
C PRO A 205 -16.64 -17.88 -25.18
N ARG A 206 -16.90 -17.13 -26.25
CA ARG A 206 -18.17 -16.44 -26.49
C ARG A 206 -19.32 -17.40 -26.76
#